data_AF-A0A966HYE6-F1
#
_entry.id   AF-A0A966HYE6-F1
#
_cell.length_a   1.000
_cell.length_b   1.000
_cell.length_c   1.000
_cell.angle_alpha   90.00
_cell.angle_beta   90.00
_cell.angle_gamma   90.00
#
_symmetry.space_group_name_H-M   'P 1'
#
loop_
_entity.id
_entity.type
_entity.pdbx_description
1 polymer ?
#
loop_
_entity_poly.entity_id
_entity_poly.type
_entity_poly.pdbx_seq_one_letter_code
_entity_poly.pdbx_strand_id
1 'polypeptide(L)' 'MISKLMIYLRLARLDKPVGIYLLLWPSLMGLMLGALNEGYIDFENYLIVLAGAILVRSCGCVINDISDYKFD' A
#
# COMPACT_ATOMS: atom_id res chain seq x y z
N MET A 1 9.92 -13.89 -19.42
CA MET A 1 9.14 -13.98 -18.17
C MET A 1 9.46 -12.81 -17.24
N ILE A 2 10.74 -12.57 -16.91
CA ILE A 2 11.21 -11.44 -16.08
C ILE A 2 10.72 -10.07 -16.60
N SER A 3 10.66 -9.89 -17.92
CA SER A 3 10.17 -8.67 -18.57
C SER A 3 8.68 -8.39 -18.31
N LYS A 4 7.81 -9.40 -18.25
CA LYS A 4 6.38 -9.19 -17.93
C LYS A 4 6.20 -8.79 -16.47
N LEU A 5 6.97 -9.39 -15.56
CA LEU A 5 6.91 -9.06 -14.14
C LEU A 5 7.25 -7.57 -13.90
N MET A 6 8.31 -7.06 -14.54
CA MET A 6 8.69 -5.64 -14.43
C MET A 6 7.60 -4.69 -14.92
N ILE A 7 6.84 -5.07 -15.95
CA ILE A 7 5.71 -4.27 -16.45
C ILE A 7 4.61 -4.20 -15.39
N TYR A 8 4.24 -5.33 -14.76
CA TYR A 8 3.25 -5.34 -13.70
C TYR A 8 3.70 -4.57 -12.45
N LEU A 9 4.98 -4.66 -12.07
CA LEU A 9 5.54 -3.90 -10.95
C LEU A 9 5.47 -2.39 -11.20
N ARG A 10 5.74 -1.96 -12.43
CA ARG A 10 5.63 -0.55 -12.83
C ARG A 10 4.17 -0.09 -12.88
N LEU A 11 3.25 -0.92 -13.36
CA LEU A 11 1.82 -0.62 -13.36
C LEU A 11 1.26 -0.49 -11.92
N ALA A 12 1.68 -1.37 -11.02
CA ALA A 12 1.37 -1.29 -9.59
C ALA A 12 2.08 -0.14 -8.86
N ARG A 13 2.91 0.64 -9.57
CA ARG A 13 3.78 1.73 -9.09
C ARG A 13 4.66 1.34 -7.90
N LEU A 14 5.09 0.08 -7.85
CA LEU A 14 6.01 -0.42 -6.83
C LEU A 14 7.43 0.12 -7.01
N ASP A 15 7.74 0.71 -8.16
CA ASP A 15 8.97 1.46 -8.42
C ASP A 15 9.00 2.84 -7.73
N LYS A 16 7.85 3.36 -7.28
CA LYS A 16 7.71 4.66 -6.61
C LYS A 16 7.07 4.51 -5.22
N PRO A 17 7.84 4.07 -4.20
CA PRO A 17 7.31 3.66 -2.91
C PRO A 17 6.83 4.81 -2.01
N VAL A 18 7.05 6.07 -2.40
CA VAL A 18 6.62 7.26 -1.63
C VAL A 18 5.14 7.18 -1.26
N GLY A 19 4.29 6.72 -2.18
CA GLY A 19 2.86 6.55 -1.92
C GLY A 19 2.54 5.48 -0.87
N ILE A 20 3.35 4.43 -0.77
CA ILE A 20 3.18 3.37 0.22
C ILE A 20 3.53 3.91 1.61
N TYR A 21 4.63 4.66 1.74
CA TYR A 21 5.00 5.29 3.00
C TYR A 21 3.96 6.30 3.47
N LEU A 22 3.37 7.07 2.54
CA LEU A 22 2.30 8.01 2.85
C LEU A 22 1.02 7.34 3.37
N LEU A 23 0.68 6.13 2.91
CA LEU A 23 -0.41 5.35 3.49
C LEU A 23 -0.01 4.64 4.78
N LEU A 24 1.20 4.10 4.84
CA LEU A 24 1.70 3.32 5.96
C LEU A 24 1.74 4.16 7.25
N TRP A 25 2.20 5.41 7.15
CA TRP A 25 2.34 6.30 8.30
C TRP A 25 1.02 6.52 9.08
N PRO A 26 -0.08 7.02 8.47
CA PRO A 26 -1.34 7.18 9.18
C PRO A 26 -1.96 5.85 9.61
N SER A 27 -1.76 4.76 8.85
CA SER A 27 -2.24 3.43 9.26
C SER A 27 -1.54 2.90 10.51
N LEU A 28 -0.23 3.12 10.64
CA LEU A 28 0.53 2.77 11.86
C LEU A 28 0.08 3.63 13.05
N MET A 29 -0.22 4.91 12.84
CA MET A 29 -0.80 5.76 13.89
C MET A 29 -2.16 5.23 14.34
N GLY A 30 -3.02 4.80 13.40
CA GLY A 30 -4.31 4.17 13.71
C GLY A 30 -4.16 2.87 14.50
N LEU A 31 -3.19 2.03 14.13
CA LEU A 31 -2.86 0.81 14.88
C LEU A 31 -2.40 1.13 16.31
N MET A 32 -1.55 2.15 16.46
CA MET A 32 -1.06 2.60 17.76
C MET A 32 -2.16 3.21 18.64
N LEU A 33 -3.13 3.90 18.03
CA LEU A 33 -4.32 4.39 18.71
C LEU A 33 -5.21 3.25 19.20
N GLY A 34 -5.39 2.19 18.41
CA GLY A 34 -6.13 0.98 18.83
C GLY A 34 -5.48 0.28 20.02
N ALA A 35 -4.15 0.25 20.03
CA ALA A 35 -3.35 -0.36 21.10
C ALA A 35 -3.42 0.36 22.45
N LEU A 36 -3.95 1.58 22.52
CA LEU A 36 -4.06 2.34 23.77
C LEU A 36 -4.88 1.61 24.85
N ASN A 37 -5.84 0.76 24.45
CA ASN A 37 -6.69 0.01 25.38
C ASN A 37 -6.04 -1.29 25.86
N GLU A 38 -5.33 -2.00 24.99
CA GLU A 38 -4.76 -3.32 25.29
C GLU A 38 -3.30 -3.24 25.77
N GLY A 39 -2.60 -2.16 25.46
CA GLY A 39 -1.22 -1.90 25.89
C GLY A 39 -0.15 -2.60 25.05
N TYR A 40 -0.53 -3.40 24.05
CA TYR A 40 0.38 -4.06 23.12
C TYR A 40 -0.23 -4.16 21.71
N ILE A 41 0.61 -4.46 20.73
CA ILE A 41 0.21 -4.71 19.35
C ILE A 41 0.82 -6.03 18.91
N ASP A 42 -0.02 -6.97 18.47
CA ASP A 42 0.47 -8.21 17.89
C ASP A 42 1.26 -7.97 16.62
N PHE A 43 2.36 -8.71 16.45
CA PHE A 43 3.21 -8.61 15.27
C PHE A 43 2.45 -8.84 13.95
N GLU A 44 1.41 -9.70 13.99
CA GLU A 44 0.53 -9.96 12.85
C GLU A 44 -0.17 -8.69 12.36
N ASN A 45 -0.61 -7.81 13.27
CA ASN A 45 -1.29 -6.57 12.90
C ASN A 45 -0.36 -5.60 12.15
N TYR A 46 0.92 -5.56 12.51
CA TYR A 46 1.90 -4.78 11.75
C TYR A 46 2.08 -5.32 10.33
N LEU A 47 2.12 -6.64 10.16
CA LEU A 47 2.22 -7.27 8.84
C LEU A 47 0.97 -7.00 7.99
N ILE A 48 -0.21 -7.05 8.60
CA ILE A 48 -1.49 -6.73 7.94
C ILE A 48 -1.49 -5.27 7.47
N VAL A 49 -1.07 -4.33 8.32
CA VAL A 49 -1.00 -2.91 7.95
C VAL A 49 0.01 -2.67 6.84
N LEU A 50 1.18 -3.31 6.91
CA LEU A 50 2.21 -3.21 5.87
C LEU A 50 1.72 -3.75 4.53
N ALA A 51 1.17 -4.97 4.52
CA ALA A 51 0.63 -5.59 3.32
C ALA A 51 -0.55 -4.77 2.76
N GLY A 52 -1.45 -4.30 3.64
CA GLY A 52 -2.57 -3.45 3.30
C GLY A 52 -2.14 -2.14 2.63
N ALA A 53 -1.14 -1.46 3.18
CA ALA A 53 -0.62 -0.21 2.61
C ALA A 53 -0.05 -0.42 1.19
N ILE A 54 0.70 -1.51 0.97
CA ILE A 54 1.21 -1.88 -0.36
C ILE A 54 0.04 -2.17 -1.31
N LEU A 55 -0.90 -3.02 -0.91
CA LEU A 55 -2.01 -3.46 -1.75
C LEU A 55 -2.95 -2.30 -2.11
N VAL A 56 -3.41 -1.50 -1.14
CA VAL A 56 -4.32 -0.38 -1.37
C VAL A 56 -3.67 0.65 -2.28
N ARG A 57 -2.38 0.96 -2.07
CA ARG A 57 -1.67 1.91 -2.92
C ARG A 57 -1.51 1.40 -4.34
N SER A 58 -1.18 0.12 -4.53
CA SER A 58 -1.06 -0.49 -5.85
C SER A 58 -2.41 -0.57 -6.56
N CYS A 59 -3.46 -1.05 -5.90
CA CYS A 59 -4.82 -1.09 -6.45
C CYS A 59 -5.32 0.30 -6.83
N GLY A 60 -5.11 1.31 -5.98
CA GLY A 60 -5.49 2.68 -6.27
C GLY A 60 -4.84 3.22 -7.54
N CYS A 61 -3.56 2.90 -7.79
CA CYS A 61 -2.91 3.29 -9.03
C CYS A 61 -3.38 2.52 -10.25
N VAL A 62 -3.61 1.21 -10.13
CA VAL A 62 -4.15 0.43 -11.25
C VAL A 62 -5.53 0.96 -11.64
N ILE A 63 -6.41 1.23 -10.67
CA ILE A 63 -7.74 1.79 -10.92
C ILE A 63 -7.63 3.21 -11.51
N ASN A 64 -6.71 4.04 -11.01
CA ASN A 64 -6.46 5.38 -11.54
C ASN A 64 -6.02 5.32 -13.00
N ASP A 65 -5.03 4.48 -13.33
CA ASP A 65 -4.55 4.32 -14.70
C ASP A 65 -5.66 3.75 -15.63
N ILE A 66 -6.56 2.89 -15.11
CA ILE A 66 -7.74 2.43 -15.87
C ILE A 66 -8.74 3.58 -16.09
N SER A 67 -8.95 4.45 -15.11
CA SER A 67 -9.87 5.59 -15.23
C SER A 67 -9.32 6.68 -16.14
N ASP A 68 -8.03 6.93 -16.05
CA ASP A 68 -7.32 7.96 -16.81
C ASP A 68 -6.97 7.52 -18.23
N TYR A 69 -7.38 6.32 -18.68
CA TYR A 69 -7.09 5.80 -20.03
C TYR A 69 -7.49 6.71 -21.21
N LYS A 70 -8.36 7.70 -20.96
CA LYS A 70 -8.79 8.71 -21.94
C LYS A 70 -8.16 10.07 -21.75
N PHE A 71 -7.61 10.33 -20.57
CA PHE A 71 -7.07 11.63 -20.17
C PHE A 71 -5.53 11.62 -20.10
N ASP A 72 -4.92 10.43 -20.10
CA ASP A 72 -3.48 10.16 -20.24
C ASP A 72 -3.09 9.76 -21.67
#